data_AF-A0A8R2F8I1-F1
#
_entry.id   AF-A0A8R2F8I1-F1
#
_cell.length_a   1.000
_cell.length_b   1.000
_cell.length_c   1.000
_cell.angle_alpha   90.00
_cell.angle_beta   90.00
_cell.angle_gamma   90.00
#
_symmetry.space_group_name_H-M   'P 1'
#
loop_
_entity.id
_entity.type
_entity.pdbx_description
1 polymer ?
#
loop_
_entity_poly.entity_id
_entity_poly.type
_entity_poly.pdbx_seq_one_letter_code
_entity_poly.pdbx_strand_id
1 'polypeptide(L)'
;MANCETHRQIGNRFNIADSTSHKVVLNCLNNMKELSGKFIRWPRGQEAIITVQKFNCLRPNAFPGVLGAVDGCHISILAPWEKRTVMEKLDRNMFYNRKQVPSVLLQGIVDSDLKFIDVFSGWPGSSHDA
;
A
#
# COMPACT_ATOMS: atom_id res chain seq x y z
N MET A 1 9.67 11.64 -1.18
CA MET A 1 10.49 10.86 -2.14
C MET A 1 11.29 9.83 -1.36
N ALA A 2 10.97 8.55 -1.49
CA ALA A 2 11.81 7.47 -0.96
C ALA A 2 13.03 7.33 -1.88
N ASN A 3 14.23 7.17 -1.33
CA ASN A 3 15.39 6.83 -2.14
C ASN A 3 15.31 5.35 -2.56
N CYS A 4 15.79 5.01 -3.75
CA CYS A 4 15.91 3.62 -4.19
C CYS A 4 17.33 3.11 -3.95
N GLU A 5 17.86 3.29 -2.74
CA GLU A 5 19.18 2.78 -2.40
C GLU A 5 19.14 1.27 -2.13
N THR A 6 20.16 0.57 -2.62
CA THR A 6 20.36 -0.86 -2.34
C THR A 6 20.88 -1.07 -0.92
N HIS A 7 20.61 -2.25 -0.33
CA HIS A 7 21.16 -2.61 0.99
C HIS A 7 22.68 -2.45 1.08
N ARG A 8 23.39 -2.72 -0.01
CA ARG A 8 24.84 -2.49 -0.15
C ARG A 8 25.25 -1.03 -0.02
N GLN A 9 24.49 -0.10 -0.62
CA GLN A 9 24.76 1.33 -0.48
C GLN A 9 24.53 1.79 0.97
N ILE A 10 23.47 1.29 1.61
CA ILE A 10 23.19 1.55 3.03
C ILE A 10 24.33 0.97 3.89
N GLY A 11 24.76 -0.26 3.63
CA GLY A 11 25.87 -0.90 4.31
C GLY A 11 27.16 -0.08 4.25
N ASN A 12 27.52 0.38 3.05
CA ASN A 12 28.68 1.24 2.84
C ASN A 12 28.59 2.58 3.57
N ARG A 13 27.41 3.22 3.60
CA ARG A 13 27.22 4.55 4.23
C ARG A 13 27.29 4.48 5.76
N PHE A 14 26.72 3.45 6.35
CA PHE A 14 26.64 3.29 7.80
C PHE A 14 27.73 2.36 8.36
N ASN A 15 28.62 1.86 7.50
CA ASN A 15 29.67 0.90 7.83
C ASN A 15 29.12 -0.35 8.55
N ILE A 16 28.06 -0.93 7.99
CA ILE A 16 27.39 -2.13 8.50
C ILE A 16 27.31 -3.20 7.42
N ALA A 17 27.22 -4.47 7.83
CA ALA A 17 26.97 -5.57 6.89
C ALA A 17 25.57 -5.45 6.24
N ASP A 18 25.46 -5.89 4.98
CA ASP A 18 24.20 -5.91 4.22
C ASP A 18 23.09 -6.66 4.95
N SER A 19 23.43 -7.77 5.62
CA SER A 19 22.49 -8.53 6.45
C SER A 19 21.91 -7.70 7.60
N THR A 20 22.71 -6.80 8.18
CA THR A 20 22.28 -5.92 9.27
C THR A 20 21.38 -4.82 8.72
N SER A 21 21.73 -4.22 7.57
CA SER A 21 20.85 -3.27 6.87
C SER A 21 19.47 -3.87 6.60
N HIS A 22 19.42 -5.09 6.04
CA HIS A 22 18.18 -5.80 5.78
C HIS A 22 17.36 -6.06 7.05
N LYS A 23 18.01 -6.52 8.13
CA LYS A 23 17.34 -6.73 9.43
C LYS A 23 16.74 -5.44 10.00
N VAL A 24 17.46 -4.32 9.93
CA VAL A 24 16.97 -3.02 10.42
C VAL A 24 15.74 -2.56 9.63
N VAL A 25 15.78 -2.68 8.29
CA VAL A 25 14.62 -2.36 7.44
C VAL A 25 13.43 -3.23 7.80
N LEU A 26 13.62 -4.54 7.93
CA LEU A 26 12.55 -5.47 8.26
C LEU A 26 11.94 -5.18 9.64
N ASN A 27 12.76 -4.89 10.64
CA ASN A 27 12.30 -4.52 11.97
C ASN A 27 11.47 -3.23 11.94
N CYS A 28 11.93 -2.23 11.17
CA CYS A 28 11.20 -0.97 11.00
C CYS A 28 9.83 -1.21 10.34
N LEU A 29 9.77 -2.01 9.27
CA LEU A 29 8.52 -2.39 8.59
C LEU A 29 7.57 -3.15 9.51
N ASN A 30 8.07 -4.08 10.33
CA ASN A 30 7.25 -4.82 11.28
C ASN A 30 6.66 -3.90 12.36
N ASN A 31 7.47 -2.98 12.91
CA ASN A 31 6.98 -2.00 13.88
C ASN A 31 5.93 -1.05 13.26
N MET A 32 6.14 -0.61 12.02
CA MET A 32 5.15 0.18 11.27
C MET A 32 3.85 -0.61 11.05
N LYS A 33 3.96 -1.91 10.73
CA LYS A 33 2.81 -2.79 10.56
C LYS A 33 2.01 -2.90 11.87
N GLU A 34 2.67 -3.07 13.01
CA GLU A 34 1.99 -3.12 14.32
C GLU A 34 1.27 -1.80 14.65
N LEU A 35 1.85 -0.68 14.24
CA LEU A 35 1.25 0.65 14.42
C LEU A 35 0.14 0.95 13.40
N SER A 36 0.15 0.30 12.23
CA SER A 36 -0.74 0.63 11.11
C SER A 36 -2.21 0.63 11.50
N GLY A 37 -2.68 -0.35 12.29
CA GLY A 37 -4.07 -0.44 12.73
C GLY A 37 -4.52 0.67 13.69
N LYS A 38 -3.59 1.45 14.26
CA LYS A 38 -3.92 2.65 15.04
C LYS A 38 -4.20 3.86 14.15
N PHE A 39 -3.56 3.93 12.99
CA PHE A 39 -3.63 5.08 12.07
C PHE A 39 -4.60 4.85 10.91
N ILE A 40 -4.56 3.66 10.31
CA ILE A 40 -5.43 3.24 9.22
C ILE A 40 -6.60 2.49 9.85
N ARG A 41 -7.66 3.22 10.16
CA ARG A 41 -8.89 2.67 10.73
C ARG A 41 -10.11 3.31 10.10
N TRP A 42 -11.16 2.51 9.99
CA TRP A 42 -12.45 3.01 9.56
C TRP A 42 -13.01 4.04 10.56
N PRO A 43 -13.45 5.23 10.12
CA PRO A 43 -14.03 6.24 11.01
C PRO A 43 -15.34 5.72 11.61
N ARG A 44 -15.58 6.03 12.89
CA ARG A 44 -16.79 5.58 13.61
C ARG A 44 -17.40 6.71 14.44
N GLY A 45 -18.72 6.64 14.67
CA GLY A 45 -19.45 7.60 15.50
C GLY A 45 -19.26 9.03 14.99
N GLN A 46 -18.82 9.92 15.88
CA GLN A 46 -18.64 11.34 15.57
C GLN A 46 -17.59 11.58 14.49
N GLU A 47 -16.52 10.78 14.42
CA GLU A 47 -15.49 10.91 13.39
C GLU A 47 -16.08 10.73 11.99
N ALA A 48 -16.96 9.73 11.82
CA ALA A 48 -17.61 9.47 10.53
C ALA A 48 -18.52 10.62 10.09
N ILE A 49 -19.29 11.20 11.03
CA ILE A 49 -20.17 12.34 10.76
C ILE A 49 -19.35 13.56 10.30
N ILE A 50 -18.23 13.83 11.00
CA ILE A 50 -17.33 14.93 10.64
C ILE A 50 -16.73 14.70 9.26
N THR A 51 -16.27 13.49 8.94
CA THR A 51 -15.72 13.18 7.62
C THR A 51 -16.75 13.42 6.51
N VAL A 52 -18.00 12.96 6.68
CA VAL A 52 -19.07 13.22 5.71
C VAL A 52 -19.34 14.71 5.54
N GLN A 53 -19.38 15.47 6.63
CA GLN A 53 -19.55 16.92 6.56
C GLN A 53 -18.40 17.59 5.82
N LYS A 54 -17.15 17.19 6.09
CA LYS A 54 -15.98 17.71 5.39
C LYS A 54 -16.05 17.45 3.89
N PHE A 55 -16.41 16.23 3.47
CA PHE A 55 -16.62 15.91 2.06
C PHE A 55 -17.73 16.77 1.43
N ASN A 56 -18.82 17.00 2.15
CA ASN A 56 -19.90 17.89 1.68
C ASN A 56 -19.42 19.34 1.49
N CYS A 57 -18.47 19.80 2.30
CA CYS A 57 -17.91 21.15 2.21
C CYS A 57 -16.81 21.31 1.14
N LEU A 58 -16.33 20.23 0.51
CA LEU A 58 -15.26 20.31 -0.50
C LEU A 58 -15.71 21.03 -1.78
N ARG A 59 -17.01 20.99 -2.12
CA ARG A 59 -17.55 21.67 -3.30
C ARG A 59 -19.03 22.02 -3.12
N PRO A 60 -19.55 23.07 -3.78
CA PRO A 60 -20.94 23.50 -3.62
C PRO A 60 -22.00 22.41 -3.91
N ASN A 61 -21.72 21.53 -4.88
CA ASN A 61 -22.56 20.39 -5.25
C ASN A 61 -21.85 19.06 -4.93
N ALA A 62 -21.51 18.86 -3.66
CA ALA A 62 -20.85 17.63 -3.20
C ALA A 62 -21.77 16.41 -3.35
N PHE A 63 -21.17 15.24 -3.58
CA PHE A 63 -21.93 13.99 -3.53
C PHE A 63 -22.28 13.72 -2.06
N PRO A 64 -23.57 13.55 -1.71
CA PRO A 64 -23.96 13.41 -0.31
C PRO A 64 -23.52 12.06 0.27
N GLY A 65 -23.18 12.04 1.56
CA GLY A 65 -22.91 10.80 2.30
C GLY A 65 -21.57 10.14 2.00
N VAL A 66 -20.62 10.86 1.37
CA VAL A 66 -19.27 10.33 1.12
C VAL A 66 -18.51 10.20 2.43
N LEU A 67 -18.08 8.98 2.76
CA LEU A 67 -17.22 8.71 3.90
C LEU A 67 -15.74 8.60 3.52
N GLY A 68 -15.46 8.26 2.26
CA GLY A 68 -14.11 8.17 1.74
C GLY A 68 -14.11 8.04 0.23
N ALA A 69 -12.97 8.34 -0.39
CA ALA A 69 -12.71 8.13 -1.80
C ALA A 69 -11.86 6.86 -1.96
N VAL A 70 -12.28 5.95 -2.83
CA VAL A 70 -11.56 4.72 -3.16
C VAL A 70 -10.80 4.90 -4.46
N ASP A 71 -9.56 4.43 -4.49
CA ASP A 71 -8.77 4.34 -5.72
C ASP A 71 -7.84 3.12 -5.66
N GLY A 72 -7.48 2.61 -6.83
CA GLY A 72 -6.59 1.48 -7.03
C GLY A 72 -5.37 1.85 -7.86
N CYS A 73 -4.21 1.26 -7.56
CA CYS A 73 -3.03 1.40 -8.40
C CYS A 73 -2.18 0.12 -8.44
N HIS A 74 -1.34 0.02 -9.46
CA HIS A 74 -0.39 -1.07 -9.62
C HIS A 74 0.94 -0.74 -8.97
N ILE A 75 1.39 -1.57 -8.02
CA ILE A 75 2.75 -1.57 -7.50
C ILE A 75 3.57 -2.56 -8.31
N SER A 76 4.57 -2.07 -9.04
CA SER A 76 5.52 -2.92 -9.76
C SER A 76 6.29 -3.81 -8.79
N ILE A 77 6.37 -5.09 -9.11
CA ILE A 77 7.16 -6.06 -8.34
C ILE A 77 8.27 -6.63 -9.22
N LEU A 78 9.33 -7.12 -8.58
CA LEU A 78 10.26 -8.03 -9.26
C LEU A 78 9.48 -9.30 -9.62
N ALA A 79 9.69 -9.80 -10.84
CA ALA A 79 8.94 -10.92 -11.41
C ALA A 79 8.75 -12.05 -10.37
N PRO A 80 7.55 -12.67 -10.29
CA PRO A 80 7.25 -13.67 -9.27
C PRO A 80 8.27 -14.81 -9.34
N TRP A 81 9.12 -14.86 -8.32
CA TRP A 81 10.25 -15.76 -8.23
C TRP A 81 9.79 -17.21 -8.11
N GLU A 82 10.43 -18.07 -8.89
CA GLU A 82 10.28 -19.53 -8.89
C GLU A 82 10.52 -20.17 -7.51
N LYS A 83 11.18 -19.45 -6.60
CA LYS A 83 11.59 -19.89 -5.25
C LYS A 83 10.56 -19.63 -4.14
N ARG A 84 9.28 -19.41 -4.45
CA ARG A 84 8.23 -19.44 -3.40
C ARG A 84 8.00 -20.89 -2.97
N THR A 85 8.79 -21.38 -2.02
CA THR A 85 8.62 -22.71 -1.40
C THR A 85 7.47 -22.78 -0.39
N VAL A 86 6.86 -21.63 -0.05
CA VAL A 86 5.88 -21.49 1.04
C VAL A 86 4.43 -21.32 0.53
N MET A 87 4.23 -21.05 -0.76
CA MET A 87 2.91 -20.89 -1.36
C MET A 87 2.75 -21.85 -2.54
N GLU A 88 1.50 -22.25 -2.81
CA GLU A 88 1.19 -23.02 -4.02
C GLU A 88 1.72 -22.31 -5.27
N LYS A 89 2.04 -23.10 -6.30
CA LYS A 89 2.59 -22.62 -7.56
C LYS A 89 1.55 -21.75 -8.27
N LEU A 90 1.59 -20.44 -8.03
CA LEU A 90 0.74 -19.46 -8.70
C LEU A 90 1.17 -19.31 -10.17
N ASP A 91 0.19 -19.16 -11.07
CA ASP A 91 0.47 -18.86 -12.48
C ASP A 91 1.11 -17.46 -12.56
N ARG A 92 2.34 -17.36 -13.07
CA ARG A 92 3.06 -16.09 -13.14
C ARG A 92 2.34 -15.06 -13.98
N ASN A 93 1.59 -15.50 -14.99
CA ASN A 93 0.85 -14.62 -15.89
C ASN A 93 -0.15 -13.75 -15.14
N MET A 94 -0.62 -14.18 -13.96
CA MET A 94 -1.55 -13.41 -13.14
C MET A 94 -0.94 -12.12 -12.57
N PHE A 95 0.37 -11.99 -12.51
CA PHE A 95 1.02 -10.78 -12.00
C PHE A 95 1.30 -9.76 -13.09
N TYR A 96 1.11 -10.10 -14.37
CA TYR A 96 1.36 -9.16 -15.46
C TYR A 96 0.14 -8.28 -15.68
N ASN A 97 0.33 -6.98 -15.58
CA ASN A 97 -0.69 -6.01 -15.94
C ASN A 97 -0.85 -5.90 -17.47
N ARG A 98 -1.81 -5.08 -17.92
CA ARG A 98 -2.04 -4.80 -19.35
C ARG A 98 -0.80 -4.28 -20.09
N LYS A 99 0.14 -3.65 -19.39
CA LYS A 99 1.42 -3.14 -19.94
C LYS A 99 2.54 -4.19 -19.93
N GLN A 100 2.24 -5.45 -19.62
CA GLN A 100 3.22 -6.53 -19.49
C GLN A 100 4.28 -6.28 -18.41
N VAL A 101 3.91 -5.53 -17.36
CA VAL A 101 4.76 -5.27 -16.20
C VAL A 101 4.26 -6.10 -15.01
N PRO A 102 5.13 -6.89 -14.36
CA PRO A 102 4.77 -7.58 -13.12
C PRO A 102 4.37 -6.60 -12.03
N SER A 103 3.19 -6.77 -11.46
CA SER A 103 2.64 -5.88 -10.45
C SER A 103 1.66 -6.59 -9.52
N VAL A 104 1.42 -5.97 -8.38
CA VAL A 104 0.30 -6.28 -7.47
C VAL A 104 -0.59 -5.04 -7.36
N LEU A 105 -1.87 -5.26 -7.11
CA LEU A 105 -2.80 -4.17 -6.84
C LEU A 105 -2.63 -3.67 -5.40
N LEU A 106 -2.73 -2.34 -5.27
CA LEU A 106 -2.95 -1.60 -4.04
C LEU A 106 -4.28 -0.86 -4.20
N GLN A 107 -5.22 -1.09 -3.30
CA GLN A 107 -6.44 -0.31 -3.17
C GLN A 107 -6.37 0.46 -1.85
N GLY A 108 -6.69 1.75 -1.91
CA GLY A 108 -6.75 2.60 -0.73
C GLY A 108 -8.09 3.32 -0.67
N ILE A 109 -8.60 3.49 0.54
CA ILE A 109 -9.71 4.40 0.81
C ILE A 109 -9.15 5.55 1.65
N VAL A 110 -9.39 6.78 1.22
CA VAL A 110 -8.93 7.99 1.91
C VAL A 110 -10.10 8.84 2.42
N ASP A 111 -9.90 9.48 3.56
CA ASP A 111 -10.83 10.49 4.07
C ASP A 111 -10.65 11.86 3.39
N SER A 112 -11.46 12.83 3.81
CA SER A 112 -11.41 14.20 3.29
C SER A 112 -10.11 14.94 3.60
N ASP A 113 -9.33 14.46 4.58
CA ASP A 113 -8.02 15.01 4.96
C ASP A 113 -6.86 14.28 4.23
N LEU A 114 -7.17 13.45 3.22
CA LEU A 114 -6.23 12.66 2.44
C LEU A 114 -5.50 11.59 3.27
N LYS A 115 -6.09 11.12 4.36
CA LYS A 115 -5.54 10.04 5.20
C LYS A 115 -6.15 8.71 4.80
N PHE A 116 -5.32 7.67 4.71
CA PHE A 116 -5.81 6.31 4.50
C PHE A 116 -6.63 5.84 5.70
N ILE A 117 -7.88 5.44 5.44
CA ILE A 117 -8.78 4.81 6.41
C ILE A 117 -8.91 3.31 6.21
N ASP A 118 -8.59 2.83 5.00
CA ASP A 118 -8.47 1.42 4.67
C ASP A 118 -7.43 1.24 3.56
N VAL A 119 -6.69 0.13 3.63
CA VAL A 119 -5.68 -0.22 2.62
C VAL A 119 -5.68 -1.74 2.41
N PHE A 120 -5.83 -2.14 1.15
CA PHE A 120 -5.74 -3.53 0.72
C PHE A 120 -4.63 -3.67 -0.34
N SER A 121 -3.79 -4.70 -0.23
CA SER A 121 -2.72 -4.92 -1.21
C SER A 121 -2.38 -6.39 -1.39
N GLY A 122 -1.74 -6.71 -2.52
CA GLY A 122 -1.20 -8.04 -2.79
C GLY A 122 -2.00 -8.88 -3.77
N TRP A 123 -3.09 -8.33 -4.33
CA TRP A 123 -3.86 -9.02 -5.36
C TRP A 123 -3.10 -9.02 -6.70
N PRO A 124 -3.23 -10.08 -7.52
CA PRO A 124 -2.54 -10.17 -8.81
C PRO A 124 -2.85 -9.03 -9.78
N GLY A 125 -1.81 -8.47 -10.41
CA GLY A 125 -1.89 -7.35 -11.36
C GLY A 125 -2.59 -7.64 -12.69
N SER A 126 -2.96 -8.89 -12.99
CA SER A 126 -3.84 -9.22 -14.12
C SER A 126 -5.32 -8.94 -13.82
N SER A 127 -5.65 -8.76 -12.55
CA SER A 127 -7.02 -8.42 -12.13
C SER A 127 -7.31 -6.98 -12.53
N HIS A 128 -8.53 -6.73 -13.03
CA HIS A 128 -8.94 -5.39 -13.45
C HIS A 128 -9.07 -4.47 -12.22
N ASP A 129 -8.65 -3.21 -12.36
CA ASP A 129 -8.73 -2.17 -11.33
C ASP A 129 -10.01 -1.32 -11.44
N ALA A 130 -11.09 -1.88 -11.99
CA ALA A 130 -12.36 -1.21 -12.25
C ALA A 130 -13.54 -1.87 -11.55
#